data_AF-A0A9D4PCJ0-F1
#
_entry.id   AF-A0A9D4PCJ0-F1
#
_cell.length_a   1.000
_cell.length_b   1.000
_cell.length_c   1.000
_cell.angle_alpha   90.00
_cell.angle_beta   90.00
_cell.angle_gamma   90.00
#
_symmetry.space_group_name_H-M   'P 1'
#
loop_
_entity.id
_entity.type
_entity.pdbx_description
1 polymer ?
#
loop_
_entity_poly.entity_id
_entity_poly.type
_entity_poly.pdbx_seq_one_letter_code
_entity_poly.pdbx_strand_id
1 'polypeptide(L)'
;MSSAASGGPPMSSYYSDLIGSARIRYEEKVQMCDGIDPYTLRPHADTTTDVNTLPEVTHGDILNYLVYSSSFATLQEMKAFKSLEAHNYFTSG
;
A
#
# COMPACT_ATOMS: atom_id res chain seq x y z
N MET A 1 -15.67 39.79 -6.13
CA MET A 1 -14.51 38.88 -5.93
C MET A 1 -14.86 37.98 -4.74
N SER A 2 -15.46 36.82 -5.00
CA SER A 2 -15.78 35.83 -3.96
C SER A 2 -14.74 34.73 -4.06
N SER A 3 -13.83 34.67 -3.08
CA SER A 3 -12.81 33.63 -2.98
C SER A 3 -13.51 32.35 -2.52
N ALA A 4 -13.58 31.36 -3.41
CA ALA A 4 -14.03 30.02 -3.06
C ALA A 4 -13.04 29.47 -2.02
N ALA A 5 -13.54 29.23 -0.80
CA ALA A 5 -12.83 28.45 0.18
C ALA A 5 -12.41 27.14 -0.49
N SER A 6 -11.11 26.85 -0.50
CA SER A 6 -10.54 25.59 -0.96
C SER A 6 -11.02 24.49 0.00
N GLY A 7 -12.25 24.01 -0.22
CA GLY A 7 -12.80 22.84 0.44
C GLY A 7 -12.09 21.62 -0.10
N GLY A 8 -10.87 21.39 0.38
CA GLY A 8 -10.22 20.10 0.19
C GLY A 8 -11.12 19.00 0.73
N PRO A 9 -11.06 17.78 0.15
CA PRO A 9 -11.88 16.67 0.60
C PRO A 9 -11.75 16.49 2.13
N PRO A 10 -12.85 16.12 2.82
CA PRO A 10 -12.81 15.91 4.27
C PRO A 10 -11.76 14.84 4.59
N MET A 11 -10.73 15.23 5.34
CA MET A 11 -9.68 14.32 5.79
C MET A 11 -10.03 13.75 7.17
N SER A 12 -9.65 12.52 7.43
CA SER A 12 -9.86 11.83 8.70
C SER A 12 -8.97 12.40 9.82
N SER A 13 -9.29 12.06 11.07
CA SER A 13 -8.45 12.41 12.22
C SER A 13 -7.05 11.79 12.15
N TYR A 14 -6.90 10.67 11.44
CA TYR A 14 -5.60 10.05 11.22
C TYR A 14 -4.65 10.98 10.47
N TYR A 15 -5.16 11.72 9.47
CA TYR A 15 -4.36 12.67 8.72
C TYR A 15 -3.82 13.82 9.60
N SER A 16 -4.63 14.33 10.54
CA SER A 16 -4.19 15.40 11.44
C SER A 16 -3.07 14.98 12.40
N ASP A 17 -2.98 13.69 12.71
CA ASP A 17 -1.96 13.15 13.62
C ASP A 17 -0.60 12.90 12.92
N LEU A 18 -0.57 12.92 11.58
CA LEU A 18 0.66 12.71 10.80
C LEU A 18 1.53 13.97 10.77
N ILE A 19 2.85 13.77 10.96
CA ILE A 19 3.84 14.85 11.01
C ILE A 19 4.91 14.65 9.93
N GLY A 20 5.41 15.76 9.39
CA GLY A 20 6.57 15.79 8.50
C GLY A 20 6.34 15.05 7.18
N SER A 21 7.31 14.22 6.78
CA SER A 21 7.30 13.50 5.50
C SER A 21 6.24 12.39 5.41
N ALA A 22 5.70 11.92 6.54
CA ALA A 22 4.61 10.96 6.54
C ALA A 22 3.31 11.60 6.04
N ARG A 23 3.03 12.85 6.45
CA ARG A 23 1.85 13.60 6.03
C ARG A 23 1.87 13.93 4.55
N ILE A 24 3.01 14.39 4.03
CA ILE A 24 3.19 14.72 2.60
C ILE A 24 2.93 13.47 1.73
N ARG A 25 3.57 12.35 2.06
CA ARG A 25 3.35 11.07 1.33
C ARG A 25 1.90 10.60 1.42
N TYR A 26 1.23 10.88 2.53
CA TYR A 26 -0.18 10.55 2.68
C TYR A 26 -1.05 11.41 1.75
N GLU A 27 -0.83 12.71 1.68
CA GLU A 27 -1.54 13.61 0.75
C GLU A 27 -1.35 13.20 -0.70
N GLU A 28 -0.11 12.90 -1.09
CA GLU A 28 0.21 12.42 -2.44
C GLU A 28 -0.57 11.15 -2.79
N LYS A 29 -0.65 10.19 -1.85
CA LYS A 29 -1.42 8.96 -2.03
C LYS A 29 -2.92 9.21 -2.12
N VAL A 30 -3.46 10.10 -1.27
CA VAL A 30 -4.89 10.44 -1.32
C VAL A 30 -5.23 11.09 -2.66
N GLN A 31 -4.36 11.94 -3.21
CA GLN A 31 -4.55 12.51 -4.55
C GLN A 31 -4.56 11.45 -5.67
N MET A 32 -3.80 10.35 -5.53
CA MET A 32 -3.86 9.23 -6.47
C MET A 32 -5.19 8.46 -6.40
N CYS A 33 -5.92 8.57 -5.29
CA CYS A 33 -7.21 7.93 -5.05
C CYS A 33 -8.37 8.93 -5.20
N ASP A 34 -8.35 9.75 -6.26
CA ASP A 34 -9.35 10.79 -6.55
C ASP A 34 -9.57 11.82 -5.42
N GLY A 35 -8.59 11.96 -4.53
CA GLY A 35 -8.68 12.85 -3.38
C GLY A 35 -9.54 12.30 -2.23
N ILE A 36 -9.96 11.03 -2.27
CA ILE A 36 -10.81 10.45 -1.23
C ILE A 36 -9.92 9.82 -0.14
N ASP A 37 -10.09 10.27 1.10
CA ASP A 37 -9.42 9.66 2.25
C ASP A 37 -10.06 8.27 2.53
N PRO A 38 -9.28 7.18 2.52
CA PRO A 38 -9.79 5.83 2.78
C PRO A 38 -10.51 5.67 4.13
N TYR A 39 -10.12 6.44 5.15
CA TYR A 39 -10.71 6.38 6.49
C TYR A 39 -12.05 7.10 6.58
N THR A 40 -12.45 7.83 5.54
CA THR A 40 -13.79 8.44 5.46
C THR A 40 -14.82 7.55 4.76
N LEU A 41 -14.36 6.45 4.14
CA LEU A 41 -15.23 5.50 3.47
C LEU A 41 -16.12 4.77 4.48
N ARG A 42 -17.41 4.72 4.19
CA ARG A 42 -18.37 3.98 5.01
C ARG A 42 -18.43 2.53 4.53
N PRO A 43 -18.27 1.56 5.45
CA PRO A 43 -18.44 0.15 5.11
C PRO A 43 -19.79 -0.10 4.43
N HIS A 44 -19.80 -0.92 3.38
CA HIS A 44 -21.01 -1.35 2.63
C HIS A 44 -21.72 -0.27 1.79
N ALA A 45 -21.47 1.01 2.03
CA ALA A 45 -22.00 2.10 1.20
C ALA A 45 -20.99 2.53 0.14
N ASP A 46 -19.73 2.70 0.56
CA ASP A 46 -18.64 3.17 -0.29
C ASP A 46 -17.62 2.04 -0.57
N THR A 47 -17.78 0.87 0.05
CA THR A 47 -16.93 -0.31 -0.12
C THR A 47 -17.75 -1.54 -0.48
N THR A 48 -17.17 -2.40 -1.34
CA THR A 48 -17.75 -3.68 -1.75
C THR A 48 -16.91 -4.83 -1.21
N THR A 49 -17.56 -5.92 -0.83
CA THR A 49 -16.90 -7.19 -0.46
C THR A 49 -17.00 -8.23 -1.58
N ASP A 50 -17.53 -7.85 -2.74
CA ASP A 50 -17.67 -8.75 -3.88
C ASP A 50 -16.31 -9.01 -4.54
N VAL A 51 -15.87 -10.27 -4.49
CA VAL A 51 -14.59 -10.72 -5.05
C VAL A 51 -14.53 -10.50 -6.56
N ASN A 52 -15.67 -10.52 -7.25
CA ASN A 52 -15.72 -10.30 -8.71
C ASN A 52 -15.42 -8.86 -9.13
N THR A 53 -15.44 -7.91 -8.18
CA THR A 53 -15.07 -6.51 -8.42
C THR A 53 -13.57 -6.25 -8.28
N LEU A 54 -12.83 -7.22 -7.73
CA LEU A 54 -11.38 -7.15 -7.68
C LEU A 54 -10.82 -7.36 -9.09
N PRO A 55 -9.73 -6.67 -9.46
CA PRO A 55 -9.05 -6.94 -10.71
C PRO A 55 -8.59 -8.41 -10.73
N GLU A 56 -8.60 -9.02 -11.91
CA GLU A 56 -8.06 -10.36 -12.10
C GLU A 56 -6.54 -10.32 -11.90
N VAL A 57 -6.08 -10.68 -10.70
CA VAL A 57 -4.65 -10.72 -10.36
C VAL A 57 -4.12 -12.11 -10.65
N THR A 58 -3.07 -12.21 -11.47
CA THR A 58 -2.40 -13.48 -11.71
C THR A 58 -1.30 -13.74 -10.68
N HIS A 59 -0.87 -14.99 -10.54
CA HIS A 59 0.28 -15.33 -9.68
C HIS A 59 1.55 -14.53 -10.05
N GLY A 60 1.72 -14.20 -11.33
CA GLY A 60 2.83 -13.37 -11.81
C GLY A 60 2.79 -11.95 -11.24
N ASP A 61 1.62 -11.35 -11.13
CA ASP A 61 1.44 -10.01 -10.57
C ASP A 61 1.75 -9.98 -9.07
N ILE A 62 1.36 -11.03 -8.35
CA ILE A 62 1.66 -11.20 -6.92
C ILE A 62 3.18 -11.30 -6.71
N LEU A 63 3.86 -12.15 -7.48
CA LEU A 63 5.31 -12.29 -7.40
C LEU A 63 6.01 -10.98 -7.78
N ASN A 64 5.53 -10.31 -8.82
CA ASN A 64 6.09 -9.03 -9.23
C ASN A 64 5.94 -7.96 -8.16
N TYR A 65 4.78 -7.91 -7.50
CA TYR A 65 4.57 -6.95 -6.43
C TYR A 65 5.43 -7.24 -5.18
N LEU A 66 5.41 -8.50 -4.71
CA LEU A 66 6.05 -8.90 -3.44
C LEU A 66 7.57 -9.08 -3.54
N VAL A 67 8.07 -9.54 -4.69
CA VAL A 67 9.49 -9.88 -4.88
C VAL A 67 10.23 -8.81 -5.68
N TYR A 68 9.59 -8.23 -6.70
CA TYR A 68 10.29 -7.37 -7.66
C TYR A 68 9.99 -5.87 -7.47
N SER A 69 8.83 -5.47 -6.94
CA SER A 69 8.41 -4.06 -6.89
C SER A 69 8.63 -3.34 -5.55
N SER A 70 8.57 -4.06 -4.42
CA SER A 70 8.57 -3.43 -3.09
C SER A 70 9.97 -3.39 -2.45
N SER A 71 10.26 -2.25 -1.85
CA SER A 71 11.58 -1.73 -1.46
C SER A 71 12.44 -2.64 -0.58
N PHE A 72 13.71 -2.78 -0.98
CA PHE A 72 14.96 -2.99 -0.21
C PHE A 72 15.06 -4.14 0.82
N ALA A 73 14.03 -4.41 1.63
CA ALA A 73 14.07 -5.42 2.69
C ALA A 73 13.98 -6.86 2.14
N THR A 74 13.05 -7.11 1.22
CA THR A 74 12.67 -8.49 0.86
C THR A 74 13.70 -9.22 -0.01
N LEU A 75 14.45 -8.53 -0.88
CA LEU A 75 15.37 -9.22 -1.80
C LEU A 75 16.61 -9.76 -1.08
N GLN A 76 17.21 -8.99 -0.16
CA GLN A 76 18.33 -9.46 0.64
C GLN A 76 17.88 -10.50 1.68
N GLU A 77 16.72 -10.31 2.29
CA GLU A 77 16.14 -11.29 3.22
C GLU A 77 15.80 -12.62 2.51
N MET A 78 15.26 -12.58 1.30
CA MET A 78 14.96 -13.77 0.49
C MET A 78 16.23 -14.47 -0.01
N LYS A 79 17.29 -13.72 -0.34
CA LYS A 79 18.61 -14.29 -0.62
C LYS A 79 19.21 -14.97 0.61
N ALA A 80 19.14 -14.32 1.77
CA ALA A 80 19.62 -14.88 3.02
C ALA A 80 18.85 -16.17 3.38
N PHE A 81 17.52 -16.16 3.25
CA PHE A 81 16.67 -17.34 3.46
C PHE A 81 17.07 -18.52 2.55
N LYS A 82 17.19 -18.29 1.23
CA LYS A 82 17.63 -19.34 0.30
C LYS A 82 19.06 -19.82 0.58
N SER A 83 19.96 -18.93 0.98
CA SER A 83 21.33 -19.33 1.34
C SER A 83 21.36 -20.19 2.60
N LEU A 84 20.49 -19.91 3.57
CA LEU A 84 20.39 -20.68 4.81
C LEU A 84 19.84 -22.08 4.53
N GLU A 85 18.83 -22.17 3.66
CA GLU A 85 18.29 -23.45 3.19
C GLU A 85 19.36 -24.27 2.44
N ALA A 86 20.09 -23.65 1.52
CA ALA A 86 21.21 -24.30 0.82
C ALA A 86 22.34 -24.76 1.77
N HIS A 87 22.64 -23.98 2.81
CA HIS A 87 23.61 -24.34 3.83
C HIS A 87 23.17 -25.58 4.64
N ASN A 88 21.87 -25.71 4.94
CA ASN A 88 21.34 -26.90 5.61
C ASN A 88 21.51 -28.15 4.74
N TYR A 89 21.29 -28.06 3.43
CA TYR A 89 21.55 -29.18 2.51
C TYR A 89 23.04 -29.54 2.40
N PHE A 90 23.94 -28.56 2.52
CA PHE A 90 25.39 -28.82 2.50
C PHE A 90 25.90 -29.43 3.82
N THR A 91 25.33 -29.02 4.96
CA THR A 91 25.82 -29.42 6.30
C THR A 91 25.16 -30.70 6.80
N SER A 92 23.93 -31.00 6.33
CA SER A 92 23.12 -32.14 6.80
C SER A 92 22.71 -33.09 5.66
N GLY A 93 23.29 -32.93 4.48
CA GLY A 93 23.14 -33.84 3.33
C GLY A 93 24.20 -34.94 3.31
#